data_AF-A0A383EPL3-F1
#
_entry.id   AF-A0A383EPL3-F1
#
_cell.length_a   1.000
_cell.length_b   1.000
_cell.length_c   1.000
_cell.angle_alpha   90.00
_cell.angle_beta   90.00
_cell.angle_gamma   90.00
#
_symmetry.space_group_name_H-M   'P 1'
#
loop_
_entity.id
_entity.type
_entity.pdbx_description
1 polymer ?
#
loop_
_entity_poly.entity_id
_entity_poly.type
_entity_poly.pdbx_seq_one_letter_code
_entity_poly.pdbx_strand_id
1 'polypeptide(L)'
;EEARQILYSGTRRIMDSTRFDQFGRWSGVVNTPDGEIKIDPEVCHGTKDRSWGVRGVGEPETGGAPRRPPGICFVWAPLFWDDHVSHAIFFDGAKGEPLVREGLEARLYGSEGEIPGVEDGTVDRKLTARHRIEYHEGTRLAKAAEIDLVELDDGVRTIKLEPKLKFMMKGLGYGHPEWRQGAWKGELALGHDSFDPRQLDHEAPENLHTQQVVIATDGERDGVGVLEQI
;
A
#
# COMPACT_ATOMS: atom_id res chain seq x y z
N GLU A 1 -5.83 6.34 11.56
CA GLU A 1 -4.47 5.86 11.87
C GLU A 1 -4.52 4.34 12.03
N GLU A 2 -3.55 3.64 11.49
CA GLU A 2 -3.41 2.19 11.58
C GLU A 2 -2.76 1.74 12.90
N ALA A 3 -2.89 0.46 13.22
CA ALA A 3 -2.17 -0.17 14.30
C ALA A 3 -0.65 -0.13 14.07
N ARG A 4 0.08 -0.03 15.18
CA ARG A 4 1.54 0.02 15.16
C ARG A 4 2.14 -1.28 14.62
N GLN A 5 2.93 -1.16 13.56
CA GLN A 5 3.60 -2.24 12.84
C GLN A 5 4.98 -2.49 13.43
N ILE A 6 5.12 -3.57 14.21
CA ILE A 6 6.38 -3.95 14.85
C ILE A 6 6.86 -5.28 14.29
N LEU A 7 8.01 -5.27 13.60
CA LEU A 7 8.62 -6.47 13.00
C LEU A 7 9.97 -6.77 13.64
N TYR A 8 10.29 -8.05 13.74
CA TYR A 8 11.53 -8.56 14.35
C TYR A 8 12.33 -9.43 13.39
N SER A 9 13.66 -9.37 13.53
CA SER A 9 14.62 -10.34 12.99
C SER A 9 15.35 -10.99 14.16
N GLY A 10 14.90 -12.17 14.58
CA GLY A 10 15.36 -12.78 15.83
C GLY A 10 14.95 -11.91 17.01
N THR A 11 15.90 -11.49 17.83
CA THR A 11 15.66 -10.60 18.99
C THR A 11 15.69 -9.11 18.64
N ARG A 12 16.08 -8.74 17.41
CA ARG A 12 16.22 -7.35 17.00
C ARG A 12 14.92 -6.85 16.36
N ARG A 13 14.41 -5.73 16.84
CA ARG A 13 13.34 -4.97 16.16
C ARG A 13 13.90 -4.31 14.90
N ILE A 14 13.32 -4.62 13.75
CA ILE A 14 13.74 -4.12 12.43
C ILE A 14 12.76 -3.10 11.85
N MET A 15 11.52 -3.11 12.33
CA MET A 15 10.51 -2.11 12.00
C MET A 15 9.70 -1.81 13.25
N ASP A 16 9.41 -0.53 13.44
CA ASP A 16 8.51 -0.01 14.45
C ASP A 16 7.94 1.28 13.92
N SER A 17 6.82 1.17 13.22
CA SER A 17 6.20 2.30 12.55
C SER A 17 4.69 2.25 12.70
N THR A 18 4.07 3.38 12.43
CA THR A 18 2.63 3.46 12.20
C THR A 18 2.43 4.31 10.95
N ARG A 19 1.19 4.39 10.49
CA ARG A 19 0.80 5.27 9.39
C ARG A 19 -0.64 5.73 9.55
N PHE A 20 -0.99 6.76 8.81
CA PHE A 20 -2.38 7.10 8.59
C PHE A 20 -2.61 7.36 7.12
N ASP A 21 -3.81 7.03 6.69
CA ASP A 21 -4.31 7.32 5.37
C ASP A 21 -5.39 8.39 5.45
N GLN A 22 -5.29 9.35 4.55
CA GLN A 22 -6.34 10.35 4.33
C GLN A 22 -7.00 10.06 2.99
N PHE A 23 -8.32 10.09 2.99
CA PHE A 23 -9.15 9.85 1.82
C PHE A 23 -9.81 11.16 1.40
N GLY A 24 -9.85 11.42 0.09
CA GLY A 24 -10.40 12.65 -0.46
C GLY A 24 -10.45 12.61 -1.98
N ARG A 25 -10.25 13.77 -2.61
CA ARG A 25 -10.30 13.97 -4.05
C ARG A 25 -9.09 14.79 -4.50
N TRP A 26 -8.54 14.45 -5.66
CA TRP A 26 -7.49 15.25 -6.30
C TRP A 26 -8.09 16.23 -7.29
N SER A 27 -7.51 17.42 -7.39
CA SER A 27 -7.83 18.38 -8.45
C SER A 27 -6.57 19.07 -8.91
N GLY A 28 -6.59 19.58 -10.14
CA GLY A 28 -5.48 20.36 -10.68
C GLY A 28 -5.07 19.89 -12.07
N VAL A 29 -3.78 19.98 -12.35
CA VAL A 29 -3.22 19.79 -13.69
C VAL A 29 -1.91 19.03 -13.60
N VAL A 30 -1.77 17.98 -14.40
CA VAL A 30 -0.50 17.31 -14.67
C VAL A 30 -0.01 17.73 -16.04
N ASN A 31 1.15 18.39 -16.08
CA ASN A 31 1.83 18.75 -17.32
C ASN A 31 2.74 17.61 -17.75
N THR A 32 2.60 17.17 -18.99
CA THR A 32 3.46 16.16 -19.62
C THR A 32 4.09 16.75 -20.88
N PRO A 33 5.14 16.14 -21.44
CA PRO A 33 5.67 16.54 -22.75
C PRO A 33 4.64 16.50 -23.88
N ASP A 34 3.62 15.64 -23.76
CA ASP A 34 2.57 15.44 -24.76
C ASP A 34 1.35 16.36 -24.54
N GLY A 35 1.29 17.10 -23.43
CA GLY A 35 0.25 18.08 -23.16
C GLY A 35 -0.20 18.14 -21.71
N GLU A 36 -1.44 18.61 -21.51
CA GLU A 36 -2.03 18.83 -20.20
C GLU A 36 -3.07 17.76 -19.87
N ILE A 37 -3.01 17.19 -18.67
CA ILE A 37 -4.04 16.33 -18.10
C ILE A 37 -4.72 17.10 -16.96
N LYS A 38 -5.97 17.51 -17.17
CA LYS A 38 -6.79 18.12 -16.13
C LYS A 38 -7.34 17.03 -15.20
N ILE A 39 -7.14 17.22 -13.90
CA ILE A 39 -7.68 16.35 -12.85
C ILE A 39 -8.96 16.97 -12.31
N ASP A 40 -10.07 16.28 -12.51
CA ASP A 40 -11.40 16.66 -12.01
C ASP A 40 -11.68 15.94 -10.68
N PRO A 41 -11.91 16.68 -9.57
CA PRO A 41 -12.18 16.08 -8.27
C PRO A 41 -13.48 15.28 -8.22
N GLU A 42 -14.43 15.52 -9.13
CA GLU A 42 -15.69 14.76 -9.16
C GLU A 42 -15.49 13.29 -9.55
N VAL A 43 -14.38 12.98 -10.23
CA VAL A 43 -14.08 11.62 -10.73
C VAL A 43 -12.69 11.12 -10.33
N CYS A 44 -11.90 11.91 -9.59
CA CYS A 44 -10.56 11.56 -9.15
C CYS A 44 -10.47 11.48 -7.63
N HIS A 45 -10.72 10.29 -7.10
CA HIS A 45 -10.44 9.99 -5.69
C HIS A 45 -8.94 10.06 -5.39
N GLY A 46 -8.62 10.46 -4.17
CA GLY A 46 -7.25 10.62 -3.71
C GLY A 46 -7.01 10.02 -2.35
N THR A 47 -5.95 9.22 -2.25
CA THR A 47 -5.43 8.71 -0.97
C THR A 47 -4.07 9.32 -0.71
N LYS A 48 -3.84 9.77 0.53
CA LYS A 48 -2.53 10.19 1.01
C LYS A 48 -2.13 9.32 2.20
N ASP A 49 -1.15 8.47 1.97
CA ASP A 49 -0.46 7.71 3.02
C ASP A 49 0.66 8.56 3.63
N ARG A 50 0.79 8.49 4.94
CA ARG A 50 1.97 8.93 5.66
C ARG A 50 2.34 7.90 6.71
N SER A 51 3.48 7.25 6.51
CA SER A 51 4.13 6.41 7.52
C SER A 51 5.25 7.15 8.28
N TRP A 52 5.46 6.79 9.54
CA TRP A 52 6.58 7.28 10.35
C TRP A 52 7.01 6.25 11.40
N GLY A 53 8.26 6.35 11.83
CA GLY A 53 8.84 5.46 12.84
C GLY A 53 10.24 4.96 12.44
N VAL A 54 10.63 3.83 13.02
CA VAL A 54 11.89 3.13 12.72
C VAL A 54 11.66 2.14 11.59
N ARG A 55 12.40 2.28 10.49
CA ARG A 55 12.37 1.36 9.34
C ARG A 55 13.77 0.97 8.92
N GLY A 56 13.90 -0.17 8.25
CA GLY A 56 15.15 -0.62 7.62
C GLY A 56 15.49 0.11 6.33
N VAL A 57 15.41 1.45 6.34
CA VAL A 57 15.81 2.33 5.22
C VAL A 57 17.16 2.99 5.52
N GLY A 58 17.90 3.36 4.48
CA GLY A 58 19.24 3.92 4.59
C GLY A 58 20.37 2.90 4.63
N GLU A 59 21.51 3.32 5.16
CA GLU A 59 22.72 2.50 5.18
C GLU A 59 22.59 1.31 6.14
N PRO A 60 22.95 0.10 5.71
CA PRO A 60 23.00 -1.04 6.60
C PRO A 60 24.12 -0.86 7.63
N GLU A 61 23.94 -1.41 8.82
CA GLU A 61 25.03 -1.54 9.78
C GLU A 61 26.16 -2.38 9.19
N THR A 62 27.40 -1.92 9.35
CA THR A 62 28.59 -2.63 8.91
C THR A 62 29.02 -3.67 9.95
N GLY A 63 29.33 -4.89 9.50
CA GLY A 63 29.85 -5.96 10.35
C GLY A 63 28.77 -6.89 10.90
N GLY A 64 28.91 -8.19 10.61
CA GLY A 64 27.97 -9.24 11.03
C GLY A 64 28.00 -10.42 10.07
N ALA A 65 27.57 -11.59 10.54
CA ALA A 65 27.38 -12.74 9.65
C ALA A 65 26.28 -12.44 8.61
N PRO A 66 26.39 -12.94 7.37
CA PRO A 66 25.33 -12.83 6.38
C PRO A 66 24.00 -13.30 6.96
N ARG A 67 23.00 -12.44 6.95
CA ARG A 67 21.63 -12.79 7.33
C ARG A 67 20.85 -13.09 6.07
N ARG A 68 20.00 -14.13 6.09
CA ARG A 68 18.98 -14.28 5.05
C ARG A 68 18.06 -13.05 5.14
N PRO A 69 17.79 -12.36 4.02
CA PRO A 69 16.81 -11.29 4.01
C PRO A 69 15.48 -11.81 4.56
N PRO A 70 14.85 -11.11 5.50
CA PRO A 70 13.50 -11.47 5.91
C PRO A 70 12.57 -11.29 4.70
N GLY A 71 11.76 -12.30 4.41
CA GLY A 71 10.63 -12.15 3.49
C GLY A 71 9.42 -11.61 4.25
N ILE A 72 8.74 -10.64 3.66
CA ILE A 72 7.43 -10.17 4.09
C ILE A 72 6.48 -10.26 2.90
N CYS A 73 5.22 -10.58 3.17
CA CYS A 73 4.12 -10.29 2.26
C CYS A 73 3.44 -9.04 2.80
N PHE A 74 3.57 -7.94 2.06
CA PHE A 74 2.91 -6.69 2.39
C PHE A 74 1.73 -6.51 1.44
N VAL A 75 0.56 -6.18 2.00
CA VAL A 75 -0.62 -5.80 1.21
C VAL A 75 -1.27 -4.59 1.85
N TRP A 76 -1.66 -3.60 1.05
CA TRP A 76 -2.34 -2.39 1.52
C TRP A 76 -3.42 -1.99 0.52
N ALA A 77 -4.65 -1.80 1.01
CA ALA A 77 -5.83 -1.67 0.16
C ALA A 77 -6.79 -0.57 0.65
N PRO A 78 -6.55 0.71 0.34
CA PRO A 78 -7.54 1.78 0.49
C PRO A 78 -8.59 1.70 -0.62
N LEU A 79 -9.85 1.60 -0.25
CA LEU A 79 -10.97 1.45 -1.18
C LEU A 79 -12.03 2.52 -0.90
N PHE A 80 -12.50 3.16 -1.97
CA PHE A 80 -13.62 4.07 -1.97
C PHE A 80 -14.89 3.34 -2.37
N TRP A 81 -15.95 3.60 -1.62
CA TRP A 81 -17.33 3.27 -1.92
C TRP A 81 -18.15 4.57 -2.02
N ASP A 82 -19.42 4.48 -2.38
CA ASP A 82 -20.26 5.67 -2.56
C ASP A 82 -20.41 6.51 -1.27
N ASP A 83 -20.49 5.86 -0.10
CA ASP A 83 -20.81 6.48 1.19
C ASP A 83 -19.72 6.32 2.27
N HIS A 84 -18.74 5.43 2.04
CA HIS A 84 -17.70 5.10 3.00
C HIS A 84 -16.39 4.72 2.30
N VAL A 85 -15.36 4.52 3.11
CA VAL A 85 -14.10 3.91 2.68
C VAL A 85 -13.89 2.64 3.48
N SER A 86 -13.26 1.65 2.86
CA SER A 86 -12.68 0.53 3.59
C SER A 86 -11.18 0.52 3.39
N HIS A 87 -10.47 0.01 4.38
CA HIS A 87 -9.03 -0.05 4.36
C HIS A 87 -8.57 -1.35 5.01
N ALA A 88 -7.61 -2.03 4.40
CA ALA A 88 -6.96 -3.18 4.99
C ALA A 88 -5.45 -3.14 4.75
N ILE A 89 -4.71 -3.56 5.77
CA ILE A 89 -3.26 -3.67 5.73
C ILE A 89 -2.80 -5.00 6.31
N PHE A 90 -1.78 -5.57 5.66
CA PHE A 90 -1.21 -6.86 5.99
C PHE A 90 0.32 -6.77 6.01
N PHE A 91 0.91 -7.28 7.08
CA PHE A 91 2.28 -7.73 7.13
C PHE A 91 2.26 -9.19 7.55
N ASP A 92 2.45 -10.08 6.58
CA ASP A 92 2.62 -11.50 6.84
C ASP A 92 4.09 -11.88 6.77
N GLY A 93 4.50 -12.79 7.65
CA GLY A 93 5.84 -13.33 7.65
C GLY A 93 6.09 -14.27 6.47
N ALA A 94 7.32 -14.76 6.34
CA ALA A 94 7.74 -15.60 5.22
C ALA A 94 7.00 -16.95 5.10
N LYS A 95 6.27 -17.38 6.14
CA LYS A 95 5.43 -18.59 6.12
C LYS A 95 3.92 -18.24 6.07
N GLY A 96 3.57 -16.98 5.85
CA GLY A 96 2.19 -16.49 5.83
C GLY A 96 1.59 -16.26 7.21
N GLU A 97 2.39 -16.30 8.28
CA GLU A 97 1.93 -16.00 9.63
C GLU A 97 1.56 -14.50 9.78
N PRO A 98 0.42 -14.17 10.43
CA PRO A 98 -0.03 -12.79 10.55
C PRO A 98 0.83 -12.04 11.57
N LEU A 99 1.70 -11.15 11.11
CA LEU A 99 2.46 -10.25 11.99
C LEU A 99 1.64 -8.99 12.30
N VAL A 100 0.99 -8.45 11.27
CA VAL A 100 -0.01 -7.37 11.38
C VAL A 100 -1.11 -7.67 10.37
N ARG A 101 -2.37 -7.68 10.80
CA ARG A 101 -3.53 -7.71 9.92
C ARG A 101 -4.62 -6.85 10.50
N GLU A 102 -4.97 -5.80 9.79
CA GLU A 102 -5.98 -4.84 10.23
C GLU A 102 -6.94 -4.56 9.10
N GLY A 103 -8.21 -4.45 9.45
CA GLY A 103 -9.28 -3.98 8.59
C GLY A 103 -10.02 -2.86 9.31
N LEU A 104 -10.43 -1.84 8.57
CA LEU A 104 -11.25 -0.76 9.08
C LEU A 104 -12.18 -0.22 8.01
N GLU A 105 -13.26 0.40 8.46
CA GLU A 105 -14.16 1.19 7.64
C GLU A 105 -14.32 2.57 8.27
N ALA A 106 -14.47 3.59 7.43
CA ALA A 106 -14.67 4.95 7.88
C ALA A 106 -15.61 5.69 6.94
N ARG A 107 -16.28 6.72 7.45
CA ARG A 107 -17.16 7.55 6.64
C ARG A 107 -16.38 8.29 5.54
N LEU A 108 -16.95 8.35 4.34
CA LEU A 108 -16.49 9.26 3.30
C LEU A 108 -17.26 10.58 3.43
N TYR A 109 -16.58 11.65 3.84
CA TYR A 109 -17.21 12.96 3.96
C TYR A 109 -17.43 13.58 2.57
N GLY A 110 -18.55 14.28 2.39
CA GLY A 110 -18.91 14.89 1.11
C GLY A 110 -17.97 16.03 0.74
N SER A 111 -17.49 16.76 1.75
CA SER A 111 -16.52 17.85 1.58
C SER A 111 -15.55 17.96 2.76
N GLU A 112 -14.43 18.64 2.56
CA GLU A 112 -13.43 18.89 3.61
C GLU A 112 -14.03 19.61 4.84
N GLY A 113 -15.00 20.50 4.63
CA GLY A 113 -15.65 21.24 5.71
C GLY A 113 -16.55 20.38 6.62
N GLU A 114 -16.90 19.16 6.20
CA GLU A 114 -17.64 18.20 7.01
C GLU A 114 -16.72 17.31 7.85
N ILE A 115 -15.41 17.30 7.55
CA ILE A 115 -14.44 16.50 8.28
C ILE A 115 -14.28 17.09 9.69
N PRO A 116 -14.51 16.29 10.75
CA PRO A 116 -14.29 16.74 12.12
C PRO A 116 -12.84 17.18 12.33
N GLY A 117 -12.64 18.30 13.03
CA GLY A 117 -11.30 18.81 13.35
C GLY A 117 -10.52 17.95 14.36
N VAL A 118 -11.18 16.94 14.95
CA VAL A 118 -10.61 15.94 15.87
C VAL A 118 -11.19 14.58 15.50
N GLU A 119 -10.51 13.49 15.88
CA GLU A 119 -11.05 12.14 15.69
C GLU A 119 -12.41 12.01 16.39
N ASP A 120 -13.45 11.64 15.61
CA ASP A 120 -14.83 11.57 16.09
C ASP A 120 -15.24 10.17 16.57
N GLY A 121 -14.29 9.22 16.57
CA GLY A 121 -14.49 7.84 17.01
C GLY A 121 -15.40 7.02 16.10
N THR A 122 -15.66 7.48 14.87
CA THR A 122 -16.56 6.79 13.93
C THR A 122 -15.87 5.73 13.07
N VAL A 123 -14.55 5.60 13.18
CA VAL A 123 -13.79 4.54 12.50
C VAL A 123 -14.20 3.19 13.08
N ASP A 124 -14.80 2.37 12.24
CA ASP A 124 -15.20 1.01 12.56
C ASP A 124 -14.00 0.08 12.38
N ARG A 125 -13.43 -0.38 13.49
CA ARG A 125 -12.27 -1.26 13.51
C ARG A 125 -12.72 -2.71 13.56
N LYS A 126 -12.26 -3.48 12.58
CA LYS A 126 -12.59 -4.89 12.44
C LYS A 126 -11.74 -5.73 13.39
N LEU A 127 -12.21 -6.93 13.74
CA LEU A 127 -11.47 -7.88 14.55
C LEU A 127 -10.12 -8.21 13.91
N THR A 128 -10.15 -8.41 12.59
CA THR A 128 -8.97 -8.62 11.74
C THR A 128 -9.38 -8.52 10.27
N ALA A 129 -8.41 -8.69 9.37
CA ALA A 129 -8.66 -8.91 7.96
C ALA A 129 -7.95 -10.18 7.46
N ARG A 130 -8.40 -10.75 6.35
CA ARG A 130 -7.73 -11.88 5.67
C ARG A 130 -7.62 -11.56 4.18
N HIS A 131 -6.51 -11.93 3.55
CA HIS A 131 -6.36 -11.80 2.09
C HIS A 131 -6.27 -13.17 1.43
N ARG A 132 -6.69 -13.23 0.17
CA ARG A 132 -6.42 -14.32 -0.78
C ARG A 132 -6.02 -13.66 -2.09
N ILE A 133 -4.82 -13.95 -2.59
CA ILE A 133 -4.31 -13.34 -3.81
C ILE A 133 -4.05 -14.42 -4.84
N GLU A 134 -4.64 -14.25 -6.03
CA GLU A 134 -4.29 -15.01 -7.21
C GLU A 134 -3.26 -14.23 -8.01
N TYR A 135 -2.10 -14.83 -8.26
CA TYR A 135 -1.03 -14.19 -9.01
C TYR A 135 -1.08 -14.56 -10.50
N HIS A 136 -0.56 -13.69 -11.35
CA HIS A 136 -0.16 -14.08 -12.70
C HIS A 136 0.94 -15.15 -12.61
N GLU A 137 0.80 -16.22 -13.39
CA GLU A 137 1.73 -17.36 -13.39
C GLU A 137 3.18 -16.89 -13.58
N GLY A 138 4.10 -17.44 -12.77
CA GLY A 138 5.53 -17.08 -12.82
C GLY A 138 5.86 -15.71 -12.23
N THR A 139 4.92 -14.99 -11.63
CA THR A 139 5.16 -13.66 -11.06
C THR A 139 4.58 -13.52 -9.66
N ARG A 140 4.88 -12.39 -9.00
CA ARG A 140 4.18 -11.95 -7.79
C ARG A 140 3.11 -10.90 -8.07
N LEU A 141 2.76 -10.62 -9.32
CA LEU A 141 1.76 -9.60 -9.65
C LEU A 141 0.34 -10.15 -9.42
N ALA A 142 -0.49 -9.45 -8.63
CA ALA A 142 -1.86 -9.86 -8.42
C ALA A 142 -2.66 -9.79 -9.73
N LYS A 143 -3.29 -10.91 -10.07
CA LYS A 143 -4.31 -11.05 -11.13
C LYS A 143 -5.71 -10.80 -10.58
N ALA A 144 -5.95 -11.23 -9.34
CA ALA A 144 -7.17 -10.99 -8.58
C ALA A 144 -6.84 -11.09 -7.08
N ALA A 145 -7.63 -10.44 -6.23
CA ALA A 145 -7.53 -10.63 -4.80
C ALA A 145 -8.90 -10.60 -4.13
N GLU A 146 -9.00 -11.22 -2.96
CA GLU A 146 -10.13 -11.08 -2.05
C GLU A 146 -9.62 -10.64 -0.68
N ILE A 147 -10.36 -9.74 -0.03
CA ILE A 147 -10.14 -9.30 1.33
C ILE A 147 -11.39 -9.59 2.15
N ASP A 148 -11.27 -10.38 3.20
CA ASP A 148 -12.31 -10.51 4.22
C ASP A 148 -12.05 -9.49 5.32
N LEU A 149 -13.04 -8.64 5.58
CA LEU A 149 -13.15 -7.86 6.81
C LEU A 149 -13.93 -8.69 7.82
N VAL A 150 -13.32 -9.02 8.97
CA VAL A 150 -13.92 -9.87 10.00
C VAL A 150 -14.41 -8.99 11.13
N GLU A 151 -15.71 -9.01 11.40
CA GLU A 151 -16.36 -8.23 12.45
C GLU A 151 -16.03 -8.76 13.85
N LEU A 152 -16.28 -7.93 14.87
CA LEU A 152 -16.08 -8.32 16.28
C LEU A 152 -17.03 -9.43 16.75
N ASP A 153 -18.16 -9.62 16.06
CA ASP A 153 -19.15 -10.66 16.31
C ASP A 153 -19.02 -11.86 15.35
N ASP A 154 -17.86 -12.01 14.72
CA ASP A 154 -17.51 -13.05 13.73
C ASP A 154 -18.23 -12.94 12.37
N GLY A 155 -18.99 -11.88 12.12
CA GLY A 155 -19.46 -11.53 10.78
C GLY A 155 -18.29 -11.38 9.79
N VAL A 156 -18.53 -11.66 8.49
CA VAL A 156 -17.51 -11.52 7.45
C VAL A 156 -18.07 -10.81 6.22
N ARG A 157 -17.45 -9.68 5.85
CA ARG A 157 -17.65 -9.02 4.56
C ARG A 157 -16.48 -9.38 3.64
N THR A 158 -16.75 -10.03 2.51
CA THR A 158 -15.73 -10.37 1.51
C THR A 158 -15.76 -9.36 0.37
N ILE A 159 -14.64 -8.69 0.14
CA ILE A 159 -14.43 -7.73 -0.93
C ILE A 159 -13.55 -8.37 -1.99
N LYS A 160 -14.05 -8.47 -3.23
CA LYS A 160 -13.30 -8.92 -4.39
C LYS A 160 -12.64 -7.73 -5.08
N LEU A 161 -11.39 -7.89 -5.49
CA LEU A 161 -10.58 -6.87 -6.12
C LEU A 161 -10.14 -7.36 -7.50
N GLU A 162 -10.48 -6.58 -8.53
CA GLU A 162 -10.08 -6.80 -9.90
C GLU A 162 -9.09 -5.71 -10.35
N PRO A 163 -7.79 -6.01 -10.43
CA PRO A 163 -6.79 -5.07 -10.94
C PRO A 163 -7.03 -4.64 -12.40
N LYS A 164 -6.89 -3.34 -12.68
CA LYS A 164 -7.09 -2.72 -14.00
C LYS A 164 -5.85 -2.05 -14.54
N LEU A 165 -5.18 -1.25 -13.70
CA LEU A 165 -3.97 -0.53 -14.07
C LEU A 165 -2.87 -0.89 -13.09
N LYS A 166 -1.63 -0.99 -13.59
CA LYS A 166 -0.46 -1.35 -12.78
C LYS A 166 0.53 -0.20 -12.76
N PHE A 167 0.97 0.14 -11.58
CA PHE A 167 2.07 1.03 -11.31
C PHE A 167 3.16 0.25 -10.56
N MET A 168 4.39 0.27 -11.07
CA MET A 168 5.54 -0.36 -10.42
C MET A 168 6.23 0.71 -9.59
N MET A 169 6.56 0.44 -8.33
CA MET A 169 7.19 1.43 -7.44
C MET A 169 8.66 1.71 -7.79
N LYS A 170 9.18 1.07 -8.86
CA LYS A 170 10.51 1.32 -9.43
C LYS A 170 10.66 2.80 -9.77
N GLY A 171 11.83 3.36 -9.42
CA GLY A 171 12.15 4.77 -9.61
C GLY A 171 11.82 5.65 -8.39
N LEU A 172 11.06 5.14 -7.41
CA LEU A 172 10.76 5.83 -6.14
C LEU A 172 11.70 5.40 -4.99
N GLY A 173 12.81 4.74 -5.34
CA GLY A 173 13.82 4.25 -4.39
C GLY A 173 13.46 2.94 -3.66
N TYR A 174 12.27 2.36 -3.89
CA TYR A 174 11.90 1.04 -3.40
C TYR A 174 12.63 -0.04 -4.19
N GLY A 175 13.41 -0.89 -3.51
CA GLY A 175 14.14 -2.01 -4.12
C GLY A 175 15.28 -1.62 -5.07
N HIS A 176 15.52 -0.32 -5.31
CA HIS A 176 16.54 0.13 -6.25
C HIS A 176 17.96 -0.35 -5.82
N PRO A 177 18.80 -0.91 -6.72
CA PRO A 177 20.12 -1.44 -6.36
C PRO A 177 21.08 -0.37 -5.77
N GLU A 178 21.12 0.84 -6.34
CA GLU A 178 22.03 1.91 -5.92
C GLU A 178 21.41 3.16 -5.26
N TRP A 179 20.18 3.52 -5.61
CA TRP A 179 19.46 4.73 -5.20
C TRP A 179 18.30 4.39 -4.25
N ARG A 180 18.62 3.69 -3.17
CA ARG A 180 17.65 3.30 -2.12
C ARG A 180 17.22 4.51 -1.29
N GLN A 181 16.03 4.41 -0.71
CA GLN A 181 15.53 5.40 0.25
C GLN A 181 16.50 5.59 1.42
N GLY A 182 16.84 6.85 1.69
CA GLY A 182 17.69 7.25 2.82
C GLY A 182 19.16 6.87 2.72
N ALA A 183 19.62 6.33 1.59
CA ALA A 183 21.04 5.97 1.40
C ALA A 183 21.91 7.22 1.23
N TRP A 184 23.08 7.23 1.84
CA TRP A 184 24.02 8.35 1.71
C TRP A 184 24.82 8.21 0.42
N LYS A 185 24.86 9.27 -0.39
CA LYS A 185 25.55 9.25 -1.70
C LYS A 185 26.71 10.24 -1.81
N GLY A 186 27.08 10.89 -0.71
CA GLY A 186 28.01 12.01 -0.69
C GLY A 186 27.27 13.36 -0.72
N GLU A 187 28.05 14.46 -0.71
CA GLU A 187 27.50 15.82 -0.63
C GLU A 187 26.62 16.19 -1.83
N LEU A 188 26.97 15.67 -3.02
CA LEU A 188 26.19 15.83 -4.25
C LEU A 188 26.33 14.58 -5.10
N ALA A 189 25.21 13.96 -5.42
CA ALA A 189 25.14 12.86 -6.36
C ALA A 189 23.90 13.03 -7.24
N LEU A 190 24.06 12.79 -8.54
CA LEU A 190 22.99 12.82 -9.51
C LEU A 190 22.92 11.45 -10.19
N GLY A 191 21.71 10.98 -10.41
CA GLY A 191 21.43 9.75 -11.12
C GLY A 191 20.13 9.91 -11.91
N HIS A 192 20.00 9.16 -12.99
CA HIS A 192 18.77 9.07 -13.74
C HIS A 192 18.56 7.62 -14.18
N ASP A 193 17.31 7.19 -14.16
CA ASP A 193 16.88 5.96 -14.78
C ASP A 193 15.84 6.28 -15.86
N SER A 194 15.83 5.48 -16.91
CA SER A 194 14.76 5.48 -17.91
C SER A 194 14.50 4.03 -18.31
N PHE A 195 13.23 3.65 -18.33
CA PHE A 195 12.80 2.30 -18.67
C PHE A 195 11.38 2.34 -19.27
N ASP A 196 11.07 1.40 -20.16
CA ASP A 196 9.68 1.18 -20.59
C ASP A 196 8.96 0.36 -19.51
N PRO A 197 7.90 0.89 -18.87
CA PRO A 197 7.17 0.18 -17.83
C PRO A 197 6.52 -1.14 -18.31
N ARG A 198 6.39 -1.34 -19.63
CA ARG A 198 5.85 -2.55 -20.24
C ARG A 198 6.88 -3.67 -20.43
N GLN A 199 8.17 -3.35 -20.31
CA GLN A 199 9.27 -4.30 -20.54
C GLN A 199 10.01 -4.70 -19.24
N LEU A 200 9.45 -4.36 -18.09
CA LEU A 200 10.05 -4.69 -16.80
C LEU A 200 9.93 -6.19 -16.51
N ASP A 201 11.03 -6.78 -16.05
CA ASP A 201 11.07 -8.14 -15.53
C ASP A 201 10.32 -8.20 -14.19
N HIS A 202 9.23 -8.97 -14.16
CA HIS A 202 8.37 -9.12 -12.99
C HIS A 202 8.97 -9.96 -11.87
N GLU A 203 10.07 -10.67 -12.11
CA GLU A 203 10.77 -11.49 -11.11
C GLU A 203 11.95 -10.74 -10.47
N ALA A 204 12.39 -9.64 -11.08
CA ALA A 204 13.49 -8.84 -10.55
C ALA A 204 13.12 -8.22 -9.19
N PRO A 205 13.98 -8.33 -8.15
CA PRO A 205 13.68 -7.85 -6.80
C PRO A 205 13.22 -6.39 -6.72
N GLU A 206 13.78 -5.50 -7.53
CA GLU A 206 13.43 -4.08 -7.61
C GLU A 206 12.06 -3.80 -8.24
N ASN A 207 11.42 -4.82 -8.82
CA ASN A 207 10.14 -4.74 -9.52
C ASN A 207 9.00 -5.45 -8.77
N LEU A 208 9.28 -6.07 -7.62
CA LEU A 208 8.26 -6.81 -6.86
C LEU A 208 7.22 -5.90 -6.18
N HIS A 209 7.60 -4.65 -5.89
CA HIS A 209 6.73 -3.69 -5.23
C HIS A 209 5.83 -2.99 -6.24
N THR A 210 4.53 -3.26 -6.17
CA THR A 210 3.54 -2.78 -7.14
C THR A 210 2.32 -2.18 -6.47
N GLN A 211 1.73 -1.17 -7.10
CA GLN A 211 0.37 -0.70 -6.84
C GLN A 211 -0.49 -0.99 -8.06
N GLN A 212 -1.72 -1.44 -7.85
CA GLN A 212 -2.68 -1.62 -8.92
C GLN A 212 -3.97 -0.86 -8.62
N VAL A 213 -4.48 -0.10 -9.58
CA VAL A 213 -5.85 0.42 -9.50
C VAL A 213 -6.79 -0.78 -9.61
N VAL A 214 -7.68 -0.94 -8.66
CA VAL A 214 -8.62 -2.07 -8.58
C VAL A 214 -10.06 -1.57 -8.63
N ILE A 215 -10.92 -2.35 -9.29
CA ILE A 215 -12.36 -2.29 -9.04
C ILE A 215 -12.66 -3.25 -7.89
N ALA A 216 -13.39 -2.78 -6.89
CA ALA A 216 -13.80 -3.55 -5.73
C ALA A 216 -15.29 -3.88 -5.82
N THR A 217 -15.71 -5.04 -5.32
CA THR A 217 -17.13 -5.37 -5.14
C THR A 217 -17.30 -6.32 -3.96
N ASP A 218 -18.36 -6.14 -3.16
CA ASP A 218 -18.75 -7.10 -2.13
C ASP A 218 -19.96 -7.96 -2.55
N GLY A 219 -20.40 -7.83 -3.81
CA GLY A 219 -21.59 -8.48 -4.37
C GLY A 219 -22.87 -7.64 -4.28
N GLU A 220 -22.89 -6.59 -3.46
CA GLU A 220 -24.00 -5.65 -3.35
C GLU A 220 -23.61 -4.24 -3.78
N ARG A 221 -22.40 -3.81 -3.42
CA ARG A 221 -21.81 -2.50 -3.71
C ARG A 221 -20.55 -2.68 -4.52
N ASP A 222 -20.27 -1.65 -5.32
CA ASP A 222 -19.04 -1.53 -6.08
C ASP A 222 -18.19 -0.38 -5.54
N GLY A 223 -16.89 -0.47 -5.75
CA GLY A 223 -15.92 0.50 -5.28
C GLY A 223 -14.69 0.55 -6.19
N VAL A 224 -13.79 1.46 -5.87
CA VAL A 224 -12.51 1.64 -6.58
C VAL A 224 -11.42 1.99 -5.60
N GLY A 225 -10.20 1.57 -5.88
CA GLY A 225 -9.08 1.92 -5.01
C GLY A 225 -7.76 1.42 -5.52
N VAL A 226 -6.85 1.17 -4.60
CA VAL A 226 -5.53 0.64 -4.90
C VAL A 226 -5.32 -0.66 -4.15
N LEU A 227 -4.68 -1.64 -4.80
CA LEU A 227 -4.05 -2.79 -4.17
C LEU A 227 -2.54 -2.62 -4.30
N GLU A 228 -1.88 -2.32 -3.19
CA GLU A 228 -0.43 -2.32 -3.09
C GLU A 228 0.06 -3.65 -2.54
N GLN A 229 1.15 -4.17 -3.09
CA GLN A 229 1.74 -5.42 -2.64
C GLN A 229 3.27 -5.52 -2.83
N ILE A 230 3.91 -6.36 -2.01
CA ILE A 230 5.31 -6.81 -2.09
C ILE A 230 5.39 -8.32 -1.78
#